data_AF-A0A9Y3QX40-F1
#
_entry.id   AF-A0A9Y3QX40-F1
#
_cell.length_a   1.000
_cell.length_b   1.000
_cell.length_c   1.000
_cell.angle_alpha   90.00
_cell.angle_beta   90.00
_cell.angle_gamma   90.00
#
_symmetry.space_group_name_H-M   'P 1'
#
loop_
_entity.id
_entity.type
_entity.pdbx_description
1 polymer ?
#
loop_
_entity_poly.entity_id
_entity_poly.type
_entity_poly.pdbx_seq_one_letter_code
_entity_poly.pdbx_strand_id
1 'polypeptide(L)'
;MLDDRGNTAAYLLYAFTRIRSITRLAKIDEATLKKAAETTEILLDHDKEWKLGKCIQRFPEILQKILDDLLLHTLCDYVYELATTFTEFYDSCYCVEKDRQTGEVIKINMWRMLLCEATAAIMAKSFDILGLTPVERM
;
A
#
# COMPACT_ATOMS: atom_id res chain seq x y z
N MET A 1 12.22 10.81 -16.45
CA MET A 1 12.32 9.37 -16.15
C MET A 1 12.77 9.11 -14.71
N LEU A 2 13.81 9.80 -14.20
CA LEU A 2 14.32 9.66 -12.83
C LEU A 2 13.80 10.74 -11.85
N ASP A 3 12.66 11.35 -12.17
CA ASP A 3 12.05 12.35 -11.29
C ASP A 3 11.52 11.65 -10.03
N ASP A 4 11.76 12.25 -8.86
CA ASP A 4 11.31 11.73 -7.57
C ASP A 4 9.80 11.95 -7.34
N ARG A 5 9.16 12.71 -8.22
CA ARG A 5 7.73 13.01 -8.21
C ARG A 5 7.04 12.58 -9.51
N GLY A 6 5.74 12.32 -9.39
CA GLY A 6 4.89 11.95 -10.53
C GLY A 6 4.87 10.47 -10.86
N ASN A 7 4.38 10.12 -12.04
CA ASN A 7 4.24 8.74 -12.50
C ASN A 7 5.59 8.19 -13.01
N THR A 8 6.49 7.89 -12.07
CA THR A 8 7.83 7.35 -12.35
C THR A 8 8.12 6.12 -11.48
N ALA A 9 8.99 5.24 -11.98
CA ALA A 9 9.46 4.10 -11.18
C ALA A 9 10.17 4.54 -9.89
N ALA A 10 10.90 5.66 -9.91
CA ALA A 10 11.56 6.21 -8.73
C ALA A 10 10.55 6.56 -7.63
N TYR A 11 9.46 7.25 -7.97
CA TYR A 11 8.37 7.55 -7.04
C TYR A 11 7.70 6.28 -6.52
N LEU A 12 7.40 5.30 -7.40
CA LEU A 12 6.71 4.07 -7.01
C LEU A 12 7.54 3.20 -6.06
N LEU A 13 8.85 3.07 -6.30
CA LEU A 13 9.76 2.33 -5.42
C LEU A 13 9.90 3.02 -4.06
N TYR A 14 9.96 4.35 -4.04
CA TYR A 14 9.92 5.13 -2.80
C TYR A 14 8.59 4.95 -2.05
N ALA A 15 7.45 5.03 -2.73
CA ALA A 15 6.14 4.81 -2.12
C ALA A 15 6.03 3.41 -1.51
N PHE A 16 6.49 2.38 -2.22
CA PHE A 16 6.52 0.99 -1.74
C PHE A 16 7.35 0.84 -0.45
N THR A 17 8.56 1.40 -0.43
CA THR A 17 9.43 1.34 0.76
C THR A 17 8.84 2.09 1.94
N ARG A 18 8.18 3.24 1.70
CA ARG A 18 7.45 3.97 2.74
C ARG A 18 6.32 3.11 3.32
N ILE A 19 5.52 2.45 2.49
CA ILE A 19 4.44 1.55 2.95
C ILE A 19 5.02 0.44 3.86
N ARG A 20 6.03 -0.29 3.38
CA ARG A 20 6.70 -1.36 4.15
C ARG A 20 7.33 -0.85 5.46
N SER A 21 7.77 0.40 5.49
CA SER A 21 8.37 1.01 6.69
C SER A 21 7.37 1.17 7.83
N ILE A 22 6.07 1.34 7.55
CA ILE A 22 5.03 1.58 8.57
C ILE A 22 4.96 0.38 9.53
N THR A 23 4.89 -0.84 8.99
CA THR A 23 4.90 -2.09 9.77
C THR A 23 6.17 -2.21 10.61
N ARG A 24 7.33 -1.89 10.03
CA ARG A 24 8.62 -1.94 10.71
C ARG A 24 8.71 -0.93 11.86
N LEU A 25 8.24 0.29 11.64
CA LEU A 25 8.22 1.36 12.64
C LEU A 25 7.21 1.08 13.77
N ALA A 26 6.14 0.35 13.46
CA ALA A 26 5.17 -0.15 14.43
C ALA A 26 5.70 -1.36 15.22
N LYS A 27 6.90 -1.88 14.90
CA LYS A 27 7.51 -3.07 15.49
C LYS A 27 6.61 -4.31 15.44
N ILE A 28 5.81 -4.42 14.38
CA ILE A 28 4.97 -5.60 14.14
C ILE A 28 5.76 -6.58 13.28
N ASP A 29 5.86 -7.82 13.72
CA ASP A 29 6.48 -8.88 12.93
C ASP A 29 5.50 -9.45 11.89
N GLU A 30 6.04 -10.13 10.88
CA GLU A 30 5.23 -10.72 9.81
C GLU A 30 4.27 -11.79 10.35
N ALA A 31 4.68 -12.52 11.39
CA ALA A 31 3.85 -13.53 12.04
C ALA A 31 2.59 -12.92 12.69
N THR A 32 2.73 -11.79 13.39
CA THR A 32 1.61 -11.06 13.97
C THR A 32 0.69 -10.52 12.89
N LEU A 33 1.21 -9.98 11.79
CA LEU A 33 0.36 -9.54 10.67
C LEU A 33 -0.44 -10.68 10.05
N LYS A 34 0.18 -11.86 9.82
CA LYS A 34 -0.52 -13.02 9.27
C LYS A 34 -1.62 -13.50 10.20
N LYS A 35 -1.32 -13.63 11.50
CA LYS A 35 -2.34 -13.99 12.50
C LYS A 35 -3.46 -12.96 12.57
N ALA A 36 -3.11 -11.68 12.51
CA ALA A 36 -4.10 -10.60 12.50
C ALA A 36 -4.99 -10.66 11.25
N ALA A 37 -4.45 -11.01 10.08
CA ALA A 37 -5.22 -11.15 8.85
C ALA A 37 -6.30 -12.24 8.93
N GLU A 38 -6.10 -13.27 9.76
CA GLU A 38 -7.07 -14.35 9.97
C GLU A 38 -8.19 -13.98 10.94
N THR A 39 -7.90 -13.12 11.93
CA THR A 39 -8.81 -12.85 13.06
C THR A 39 -9.40 -11.45 13.07
N THR A 40 -8.81 -10.51 12.34
CA THR A 40 -9.18 -9.08 12.40
C THR A 40 -10.14 -8.75 11.27
N GLU A 41 -11.31 -8.22 11.64
CA GLU A 41 -12.25 -7.65 10.67
C GLU A 41 -11.70 -6.33 10.11
N ILE A 42 -11.77 -6.16 8.78
CA ILE A 42 -11.34 -4.93 8.11
C ILE A 42 -12.50 -3.94 8.08
N LEU A 43 -12.36 -2.85 8.84
CA LEU A 43 -13.32 -1.74 8.85
C LEU A 43 -12.96 -0.73 7.75
N LEU A 44 -13.97 -0.23 7.04
CA LEU A 44 -13.83 0.75 5.96
C LEU A 44 -14.82 1.92 6.15
N ASP A 45 -14.78 2.52 7.34
CA ASP A 45 -15.75 3.55 7.74
C ASP A 45 -15.40 4.93 7.17
N HIS A 46 -14.12 5.21 6.95
CA HIS A 46 -13.68 6.47 6.38
C HIS A 46 -13.65 6.43 4.85
N ASP A 47 -14.08 7.51 4.18
CA ASP A 47 -14.14 7.57 2.71
C ASP A 47 -12.81 7.23 2.03
N LYS A 48 -11.68 7.60 2.64
CA LYS A 48 -10.34 7.27 2.13
C LYS A 48 -9.96 5.79 2.31
N GLU A 49 -10.41 5.15 3.39
CA GLU A 49 -10.26 3.70 3.58
C GLU A 49 -11.06 2.96 2.51
N TRP A 50 -12.31 3.38 2.31
CA TRP A 50 -13.21 2.80 1.31
C TRP A 50 -12.65 2.96 -0.12
N LYS A 51 -12.14 4.15 -0.47
CA LYS A 51 -11.50 4.41 -1.76
C LYS A 51 -10.29 3.48 -1.96
N LEU A 52 -9.43 3.33 -0.96
CA LEU A 52 -8.27 2.44 -1.03
C LEU A 52 -8.70 0.97 -1.18
N GLY A 53 -9.65 0.51 -0.38
CA GLY A 53 -10.17 -0.87 -0.46
C GLY A 53 -10.71 -1.21 -1.86
N LYS A 54 -11.46 -0.29 -2.47
CA LYS A 54 -11.91 -0.43 -3.87
C LYS A 54 -10.76 -0.46 -4.86
N CYS A 55 -9.78 0.41 -4.70
CA CYS A 55 -8.61 0.46 -5.58
C CYS A 55 -7.86 -0.88 -5.54
N ILE A 56 -7.59 -1.42 -4.34
CA ILE A 56 -6.93 -2.73 -4.15
C ILE A 56 -7.68 -3.85 -4.89
N GLN A 57 -9.02 -3.88 -4.80
CA GLN A 57 -9.85 -4.92 -5.41
C GLN A 57 -9.93 -4.84 -6.94
N ARG A 58 -9.54 -3.71 -7.57
CA ARG A 58 -9.55 -3.56 -9.04
C ARG A 58 -8.39 -4.28 -9.72
N PHE A 59 -7.38 -4.75 -8.99
CA PHE A 59 -6.20 -5.39 -9.57
C PHE A 59 -6.52 -6.51 -10.58
N PRO A 60 -7.41 -7.48 -10.28
CA PRO A 60 -7.74 -8.55 -11.23
C PRO A 60 -8.42 -8.04 -12.51
N GLU A 61 -9.25 -6.99 -12.40
CA GLU A 61 -9.90 -6.37 -13.57
C GLU A 61 -8.87 -5.72 -14.51
N ILE A 62 -7.86 -5.07 -13.94
CA ILE A 62 -6.75 -4.48 -14.71
C ILE A 62 -5.96 -5.58 -15.42
N LEU A 63 -5.67 -6.70 -14.73
CA LEU A 63 -4.97 -7.82 -15.34
C LEU A 63 -5.79 -8.47 -16.46
N GLN A 64 -7.10 -8.67 -16.26
CA GLN A 64 -7.99 -9.21 -17.29
C GLN A 64 -7.95 -8.35 -18.55
N LYS A 65 -8.06 -7.02 -18.39
CA LYS A 65 -7.98 -6.08 -19.51
C LYS A 65 -6.67 -6.22 -20.28
N ILE A 66 -5.54 -6.30 -19.57
CA ILE A 66 -4.20 -6.45 -20.18
C ILE A 66 -4.08 -7.79 -20.92
N LEU A 67 -4.68 -8.85 -20.41
CA LEU A 67 -4.70 -10.15 -21.11
C LEU A 67 -5.48 -10.07 -22.44
N ASP A 68 -6.50 -9.22 -22.51
CA ASP A 68 -7.34 -9.06 -23.69
C ASP A 68 -6.71 -8.12 -24.74
N ASP A 69 -6.13 -7.00 -24.33
CA ASP A 69 -5.64 -5.93 -25.23
C ASP A 69 -4.11 -5.77 -25.30
N LEU A 70 -3.36 -6.45 -24.42
CA LEU A 70 -1.90 -6.39 -24.29
C LEU A 70 -1.35 -4.98 -23.96
N LEU A 71 -2.18 -4.09 -23.43
CA LEU A 71 -1.81 -2.71 -23.12
C LEU A 71 -1.26 -2.56 -21.69
N LEU A 72 0.03 -2.89 -21.50
CA LEU A 72 0.70 -2.83 -20.18
C LEU A 72 0.66 -1.46 -19.47
N HIS A 73 0.50 -0.35 -20.21
CA HIS A 73 0.47 0.99 -19.62
C HIS A 73 -0.68 1.16 -18.62
N THR A 74 -1.78 0.43 -18.76
CA THR A 74 -2.90 0.49 -17.81
C THR A 74 -2.51 -0.07 -16.44
N LEU A 75 -1.55 -1.01 -16.37
CA LEU A 75 -0.98 -1.46 -15.10
C LEU A 75 -0.15 -0.35 -14.45
N CYS A 76 0.65 0.38 -15.23
CA CYS A 76 1.44 1.51 -14.73
C CYS A 76 0.53 2.58 -14.13
N ASP A 77 -0.53 2.95 -14.85
CA ASP A 77 -1.51 3.93 -14.37
C ASP A 77 -2.22 3.46 -13.10
N TYR A 78 -2.60 2.17 -13.05
CA TYR A 78 -3.20 1.57 -11.86
C TYR A 78 -2.27 1.60 -10.65
N VAL A 79 -0.99 1.22 -10.79
CA VAL A 79 -0.05 1.22 -9.67
C VAL A 79 0.20 2.64 -9.16
N TYR A 80 0.23 3.63 -10.06
CA TYR A 80 0.30 5.03 -9.68
C TYR A 80 -0.97 5.52 -8.96
N GLU A 81 -2.15 5.13 -9.44
CA GLU A 81 -3.43 5.38 -8.77
C GLU A 81 -3.47 4.75 -7.36
N LEU A 82 -2.95 3.54 -7.21
CA LEU A 82 -2.87 2.83 -5.94
C LEU A 82 -1.94 3.56 -4.95
N ALA A 83 -0.75 3.97 -5.39
CA ALA A 83 0.20 4.71 -4.55
C ALA A 83 -0.32 6.09 -4.11
N THR A 84 -0.99 6.81 -5.01
CA THR A 84 -1.60 8.11 -4.70
C THR A 84 -2.80 7.96 -3.76
N THR A 85 -3.67 6.98 -4.00
CA THR A 85 -4.79 6.66 -3.11
C THR A 85 -4.32 6.22 -1.73
N PHE A 86 -3.24 5.43 -1.65
CA PHE A 86 -2.62 5.06 -0.38
C PHE A 86 -2.13 6.30 0.38
N THR A 87 -1.50 7.25 -0.30
CA THR A 87 -1.01 8.49 0.32
C THR A 87 -2.18 9.29 0.93
N GLU A 88 -3.28 9.46 0.19
CA GLU A 88 -4.50 10.11 0.72
C GLU A 88 -5.06 9.40 1.96
N PHE A 89 -5.08 8.07 1.96
CA PHE A 89 -5.50 7.26 3.09
C PHE A 89 -4.57 7.46 4.29
N TYR A 90 -3.26 7.33 4.10
CA TYR A 90 -2.30 7.41 5.18
C TYR A 90 -2.27 8.79 5.85
N ASP A 91 -2.44 9.86 5.06
CA ASP A 91 -2.48 11.22 5.57
C ASP A 91 -3.78 11.53 6.34
N SER A 92 -4.88 10.85 6.00
CA SER A 92 -6.20 11.08 6.63
C SER A 92 -6.53 10.10 7.78
N CYS A 93 -5.89 8.93 7.81
CA CYS A 93 -6.26 7.83 8.70
C CYS A 93 -5.05 7.31 9.48
N TYR A 94 -4.98 7.60 10.77
CA TYR A 94 -3.87 7.16 11.62
C TYR A 94 -3.77 5.63 11.71
N CYS A 95 -2.68 5.08 11.16
CA CYS A 95 -2.34 3.66 11.31
C CYS A 95 -1.71 3.37 12.68
N VAL A 96 -0.81 4.27 13.11
CA VAL A 96 -0.14 4.24 14.41
C VAL A 96 -0.33 5.59 15.07
N GLU A 97 -0.99 5.61 16.22
CA GLU A 97 -1.18 6.80 17.04
C GLU A 97 -0.03 6.88 18.05
N LYS A 98 0.63 8.03 18.10
CA LYS A 98 1.75 8.29 19.02
C LYS A 98 1.43 9.46 19.93
N ASP A 99 1.94 9.39 21.14
CA ASP A 99 1.88 10.52 22.07
C ASP A 99 2.73 11.67 21.54
N ARG A 100 2.17 12.88 21.56
CA ARG A 100 2.82 14.07 20.98
C ARG A 100 4.00 14.56 21.82
N GLN A 101 4.03 14.27 23.11
CA GLN A 101 5.07 14.71 24.04
C GLN A 101 6.17 13.66 24.19
N THR A 102 5.81 12.38 24.32
CA THR A 102 6.79 11.30 24.56
C THR A 102 7.21 10.57 23.29
N GLY A 103 6.42 10.64 22.22
CA GLY A 103 6.66 9.89 20.98
C GLY A 103 6.35 8.40 21.08
N GLU A 104 5.82 7.94 22.22
CA GLU A 104 5.47 6.53 22.45
C GLU A 104 4.22 6.14 21.65
N VAL A 105 4.15 4.87 21.24
CA VAL A 105 2.99 4.35 20.52
C VAL A 105 1.84 4.14 21.51
N ILE A 106 0.76 4.90 21.33
CA ILE A 106 -0.46 4.81 22.14
C ILE A 106 -1.34 3.67 21.61
N LYS A 107 -1.50 3.61 20.29
CA LYS A 107 -2.44 2.68 19.64
C LYS A 107 -1.98 2.31 18.25
N ILE A 108 -2.20 1.04 17.89
CA ILE A 108 -2.01 0.52 16.55
C ILE A 108 -3.37 0.06 16.04
N ASN A 109 -3.83 0.65 14.93
CA ASN A 109 -5.09 0.27 14.31
C ASN A 109 -4.82 -0.91 13.36
N MET A 110 -5.06 -2.13 13.82
CA MET A 110 -4.61 -3.35 13.12
C MET A 110 -5.24 -3.51 11.73
N TRP A 111 -6.52 -3.21 11.54
CA TRP A 111 -7.15 -3.30 10.22
C TRP A 111 -6.52 -2.34 9.19
N ARG A 112 -6.07 -1.15 9.63
CA ARG A 112 -5.32 -0.20 8.80
C ARG A 112 -3.94 -0.72 8.45
N MET A 113 -3.29 -1.43 9.38
CA MET A 113 -2.03 -2.11 9.09
C MET A 113 -2.21 -3.21 8.03
N LEU A 114 -3.33 -3.93 8.06
CA LEU A 114 -3.67 -4.91 7.02
C LEU A 114 -3.93 -4.23 5.66
N LEU A 115 -4.52 -3.04 5.62
CA LEU A 115 -4.64 -2.25 4.37
C LEU A 115 -3.28 -1.84 3.81
N CYS A 116 -2.34 -1.44 4.66
CA CYS A 116 -0.94 -1.17 4.25
C CYS A 116 -0.30 -2.42 3.65
N GLU A 117 -0.45 -3.57 4.30
CA GLU A 117 0.13 -4.84 3.82
C GLU A 117 -0.51 -5.30 2.50
N ALA A 118 -1.83 -5.20 2.38
CA ALA A 118 -2.54 -5.53 1.14
C ALA A 118 -2.08 -4.64 -0.02
N THR A 119 -1.93 -3.34 0.22
CA THR A 119 -1.40 -2.39 -0.76
C THR A 119 0.02 -2.79 -1.20
N ALA A 120 0.90 -3.09 -0.24
CA ALA A 120 2.27 -3.52 -0.54
C ALA A 120 2.31 -4.83 -1.33
N ALA A 121 1.46 -5.81 -0.99
CA ALA A 121 1.40 -7.08 -1.70
C ALA A 121 1.01 -6.89 -3.17
N ILE A 122 0.00 -6.05 -3.45
CA ILE A 122 -0.45 -5.75 -4.82
C ILE A 122 0.62 -4.96 -5.60
N MET A 123 1.27 -3.98 -4.98
CA MET A 123 2.36 -3.24 -5.62
C MET A 123 3.51 -4.18 -5.97
N ALA A 124 3.92 -5.07 -5.06
CA ALA A 124 4.98 -6.05 -5.32
C ALA A 124 4.63 -6.96 -6.51
N LYS A 125 3.39 -7.47 -6.58
CA LYS A 125 2.95 -8.28 -7.73
C LYS A 125 2.91 -7.50 -9.03
N SER A 126 2.53 -6.24 -8.98
CA SER A 126 2.55 -5.37 -10.16
C SER A 126 3.99 -5.11 -10.63
N PHE A 127 4.92 -4.90 -9.69
CA PHE A 127 6.35 -4.75 -9.99
C PHE A 127 6.95 -6.00 -10.61
N ASP A 128 6.62 -7.20 -10.09
CA ASP A 128 7.04 -8.48 -10.67
C ASP A 128 6.62 -8.57 -12.15
N ILE A 129 5.38 -8.18 -12.48
CA ILE A 129 4.86 -8.17 -13.86
C ILE A 129 5.58 -7.14 -14.74
N LEU A 130 5.85 -5.94 -14.19
CA LEU A 130 6.52 -4.85 -14.91
C LEU A 130 8.05 -5.04 -15.02
N GLY A 131 8.62 -6.08 -14.40
CA GLY A 131 10.06 -6.31 -14.36
C GLY A 131 10.82 -5.33 -13.45
N LEU A 132 10.14 -4.76 -12.45
CA LEU A 132 10.74 -3.87 -11.47
C LEU A 132 11.12 -4.67 -10.21
N THR A 133 12.36 -4.53 -9.75
CA THR A 133 12.80 -5.15 -8.50
C THR A 133 12.52 -4.19 -7.33
N PRO A 134 11.57 -4.51 -6.42
CA PRO A 134 11.36 -3.70 -5.24
C PRO A 134 12.60 -3.72 -4.32
N VAL A 135 12.88 -2.57 -3.70
CA VAL A 135 13.83 -2.48 -2.59
C VAL A 135 13.07 -2.54 -1.27
N GLU A 136 13.63 -3.22 -0.27
CA GLU A 136 12.98 -3.34 1.06
C GLU A 136 13.25 -2.13 1.96
N ARG A 137 14.35 -1.43 1.68
CA ARG A 137 14.80 -0.22 2.40
C ARG A 137 15.46 0.70 1.39
N MET A 138 15.11 1.98 1.48
CA MET A 138 15.73 3.09 0.75
C MET A 138 16.13 4.15 1.77
#